data_AF-A0A1J5RD77-F1
#
_entry.id   AF-A0A1J5RD77-F1
#
_cell.length_a   1.000
_cell.length_b   1.000
_cell.length_c   1.000
_cell.angle_alpha   90.00
_cell.angle_beta   90.00
_cell.angle_gamma   90.00
#
_symmetry.space_group_name_H-M   'P 1'
#
loop_
_entity.id
_entity.type
_entity.pdbx_description
1 polymer ?
#
loop_
_entity_poly.entity_id
_entity_poly.type
_entity_poly.pdbx_seq_one_letter_code
_entity_poly.pdbx_strand_id
1 'polypeptide(L)'
;MTDEECLWGAVLRQALLDAVGLAPDRNSSGKSANVATQAEARRWIRHGGADFEAVCLAAGFEPAKVQQAAERAMTTGAAPASIARKPTVRTVDADQQEREGAITALWREGLNSVQIAARLDGLGLSTKKGGRWRSNTVREALNRLGMCSRLPPAARQGWQGVSAS
;
A
#
# COMPACT_ATOMS: atom_id res chain seq x y z
N MET A 1 3.12 10.52 1.13
CA MET A 1 4.32 10.51 0.28
C MET A 1 5.38 11.22 1.08
N THR A 2 6.49 10.57 1.39
CA THR A 2 7.57 11.14 2.20
C THR A 2 8.55 11.93 1.32
N ASP A 3 9.32 12.84 1.92
CA ASP A 3 10.35 13.60 1.19
C ASP A 3 11.42 12.66 0.59
N GLU A 4 11.70 11.57 1.28
CA GLU A 4 12.61 10.51 0.82
C GLU A 4 12.06 9.75 -0.40
N GLU A 5 10.76 9.41 -0.41
CA GLU A 5 10.12 8.81 -1.58
C GLU A 5 10.15 9.75 -2.80
N CYS A 6 10.00 11.06 -2.58
CA CYS A 6 10.11 12.07 -3.63
C CYS A 6 11.54 12.16 -4.20
N LEU A 7 12.55 12.14 -3.32
CA LEU A 7 13.96 12.14 -3.70
C LEU A 7 14.30 10.92 -4.55
N TRP A 8 14.02 9.71 -4.04
CA TRP A 8 14.34 8.48 -4.74
C TRP A 8 13.51 8.31 -6.02
N GLY A 9 12.27 8.79 -6.02
CA GLY A 9 11.45 8.88 -7.23
C GLY A 9 12.07 9.78 -8.30
N ALA A 10 12.68 10.90 -7.92
CA ALA A 10 13.38 11.80 -8.84
C ALA A 10 14.67 11.15 -9.40
N VAL A 11 15.45 10.47 -8.55
CA VAL A 11 16.66 9.73 -8.97
C VAL A 11 16.29 8.63 -9.97
N LEU A 12 15.27 7.83 -9.65
CA LEU A 12 14.80 6.75 -10.51
C LEU A 12 14.29 7.28 -11.86
N ARG A 13 13.55 8.40 -11.84
CA ARG A 13 13.08 9.06 -13.07
C ARG A 13 14.25 9.55 -13.93
N GLN A 14 15.26 10.15 -13.33
CA GLN A 14 16.43 10.63 -14.06
C GLN A 14 17.18 9.46 -14.71
N ALA A 15 17.46 8.39 -13.96
CA ALA A 15 18.13 7.20 -14.50
C ALA A 15 17.35 6.56 -15.66
N LEU A 16 16.02 6.55 -15.61
CA LEU A 16 15.18 6.09 -16.73
C LEU A 16 15.31 7.00 -17.95
N LEU A 17 15.31 8.33 -17.76
CA LEU A 17 15.50 9.29 -18.85
C LEU A 17 16.88 9.15 -19.48
N ASP A 18 17.93 8.97 -18.67
CA ASP A 18 19.30 8.73 -19.13
C ASP A 18 19.37 7.45 -19.97
N ALA A 19 18.73 6.36 -19.52
CA ALA A 19 18.73 5.08 -20.23
C ALA A 19 17.99 5.13 -21.59
N VAL A 20 16.94 5.95 -21.71
CA VAL A 20 16.21 6.17 -22.97
C VAL A 20 16.89 7.24 -23.84
N GLY A 21 17.80 8.05 -23.28
CA GLY A 21 18.44 9.16 -23.99
C GLY A 21 17.53 10.39 -24.12
N LEU A 22 16.55 10.51 -23.21
CA LEU A 22 15.60 11.62 -23.12
C LEU A 22 15.95 12.60 -21.99
N ALA A 23 17.10 12.40 -21.35
CA ALA A 23 17.57 13.30 -20.31
C ALA A 23 17.74 14.71 -20.89
N PRO A 24 17.17 15.74 -20.24
CA PRO A 24 17.38 17.11 -20.69
C PRO A 24 18.88 17.40 -20.63
N ASP A 25 19.43 17.78 -21.78
CA ASP A 25 20.85 18.01 -22.03
C ASP A 25 21.38 19.06 -21.04
N ARG A 26 21.92 18.60 -19.90
CA ARG A 26 22.37 19.50 -18.82
C ARG A 26 23.76 20.06 -19.08
N ASN A 27 24.48 19.54 -20.06
CA ASN A 27 25.73 20.10 -20.56
C ASN A 27 26.00 19.49 -21.94
N SER A 28 26.17 20.35 -22.95
CA SER A 28 26.54 20.02 -24.33
C SER A 28 27.96 19.44 -24.48
N SER A 29 28.41 18.64 -23.52
CA SER A 29 29.64 17.87 -23.57
C SER A 29 29.41 16.59 -24.37
N GLY A 30 29.54 16.68 -25.70
CA GLY A 30 29.83 15.58 -26.63
C GLY A 30 28.85 14.38 -26.67
N LYS A 31 28.39 14.03 -27.89
CA LYS A 31 27.63 12.79 -28.17
C LYS A 31 28.16 11.54 -27.45
N SER A 32 29.48 11.42 -27.26
CA SER A 32 30.10 10.26 -26.62
C SER A 32 29.88 10.14 -25.11
N ALA A 33 29.80 11.25 -24.37
CA ALA A 33 29.54 11.22 -22.93
C ALA A 33 28.08 10.84 -22.64
N ASN A 34 27.16 11.33 -23.48
CA ASN A 34 25.74 10.99 -23.40
C ASN A 34 25.51 9.49 -23.70
N VAL A 35 26.26 8.91 -24.65
CA VAL A 35 26.23 7.46 -24.94
C VAL A 35 26.79 6.62 -23.77
N ALA A 36 27.86 7.07 -23.11
CA ALA A 36 28.42 6.37 -21.95
C ALA A 36 27.44 6.36 -20.77
N THR A 37 26.88 7.51 -20.42
CA THR A 37 25.86 7.63 -19.37
C THR A 37 24.61 6.81 -19.69
N GLN A 38 24.17 6.82 -20.95
CA GLN A 38 23.05 5.99 -21.40
C GLN A 38 23.36 4.49 -21.25
N ALA A 39 24.56 4.04 -21.64
CA ALA A 39 24.95 2.64 -21.52
C ALA A 39 25.04 2.19 -20.06
N GLU A 40 25.56 3.05 -19.18
CA GLU A 40 25.64 2.80 -17.75
C GLU A 40 24.25 2.71 -17.11
N ALA A 41 23.35 3.66 -17.42
CA ALA A 41 21.97 3.65 -16.93
C ALA A 41 21.21 2.41 -17.41
N ARG A 42 21.38 2.01 -18.68
CA ARG A 42 20.81 0.76 -19.23
C ARG A 42 21.34 -0.47 -18.51
N ARG A 43 22.65 -0.50 -18.21
CA ARG A 43 23.28 -1.61 -17.48
C ARG A 43 22.75 -1.68 -16.05
N TRP A 44 22.66 -0.54 -15.36
CA TRP A 44 22.14 -0.46 -14.00
C TRP A 44 20.69 -0.91 -13.90
N ILE A 45 19.84 -0.58 -14.86
CA ILE A 45 18.43 -1.00 -14.86
C ILE A 45 18.26 -2.48 -15.27
N ARG A 46 18.99 -2.97 -16.29
CA ARG A 46 18.83 -4.35 -16.79
C ARG A 46 19.48 -5.40 -15.91
N HIS A 47 20.61 -5.06 -15.31
CA HIS A 47 21.39 -5.96 -14.46
C HIS A 47 21.35 -5.52 -13.00
N GLY A 48 20.33 -4.74 -12.64
CA GLY A 48 20.18 -4.13 -11.34
C GLY A 48 20.33 -5.14 -10.22
N GLY A 49 21.39 -4.96 -9.42
CA GLY A 49 21.61 -5.71 -8.18
C GLY A 49 20.85 -5.09 -7.01
N ALA A 50 21.30 -5.39 -5.80
CA ALA A 50 20.68 -4.92 -4.55
C ALA A 50 20.44 -3.40 -4.51
N ASP A 51 21.33 -2.60 -5.11
CA ASP A 51 21.20 -1.13 -5.14
C ASP A 51 20.00 -0.66 -5.96
N PHE A 52 19.73 -1.28 -7.11
CA PHE A 52 18.56 -0.95 -7.93
C PHE A 52 17.27 -1.32 -7.22
N GLU A 53 17.23 -2.49 -6.57
CA GLU A 53 16.09 -2.90 -5.76
C GLU A 53 15.85 -1.95 -4.60
N ALA A 54 16.91 -1.56 -3.87
CA ALA A 54 16.84 -0.62 -2.77
C ALA A 54 16.27 0.74 -3.23
N VAL A 55 16.76 1.30 -4.34
CA VAL A 55 16.26 2.57 -4.88
C VAL A 55 14.79 2.46 -5.33
N CYS A 56 14.40 1.38 -6.00
CA CYS A 56 13.02 1.16 -6.41
C CYS A 56 12.08 1.09 -5.19
N LEU A 57 12.47 0.34 -4.17
CA LEU A 57 11.69 0.19 -2.95
C LEU A 57 11.59 1.50 -2.17
N ALA A 58 12.71 2.24 -2.03
CA ALA A 58 12.74 3.54 -1.37
C ALA A 58 11.90 4.60 -2.13
N ALA A 59 11.78 4.46 -3.46
CA ALA A 59 10.91 5.28 -4.29
C ALA A 59 9.44 4.82 -4.31
N GLY A 60 9.08 3.72 -3.62
CA GLY A 60 7.72 3.18 -3.58
C GLY A 60 7.31 2.42 -4.85
N PHE A 61 8.27 1.95 -5.65
CA PHE A 61 8.04 1.18 -6.86
C PHE A 61 8.43 -0.28 -6.71
N GLU A 62 7.83 -1.13 -7.54
CA GLU A 62 8.18 -2.54 -7.61
C GLU A 62 9.31 -2.73 -8.63
N PRO A 63 10.49 -3.26 -8.24
CA PRO A 63 11.65 -3.35 -9.12
C PRO A 63 11.34 -4.02 -10.46
N ALA A 64 10.61 -5.14 -10.43
CA ALA A 64 10.22 -5.88 -11.63
C ALA A 64 9.35 -5.05 -12.60
N LYS A 65 8.43 -4.23 -12.08
CA LYS A 65 7.59 -3.34 -12.92
C LYS A 65 8.39 -2.19 -13.51
N VAL A 66 9.33 -1.65 -12.74
CA VAL A 66 10.24 -0.60 -13.22
C VAL A 66 11.12 -1.15 -14.34
N GLN A 67 11.71 -2.32 -14.15
CA GLN A 67 12.54 -2.99 -15.14
C GLN A 67 11.76 -3.27 -16.43
N GLN A 68 10.56 -3.85 -16.31
CA GLN A 68 9.69 -4.12 -17.47
C GLN A 68 9.29 -2.84 -18.22
N ALA A 69 8.95 -1.76 -17.50
CA ALA A 69 8.62 -0.48 -18.10
C ALA A 69 9.82 0.15 -18.81
N ALA A 70 11.01 0.05 -18.20
CA ALA A 70 12.25 0.56 -18.76
C ALA A 70 12.65 -0.19 -20.03
N GLU A 71 12.56 -1.53 -20.05
CA GLU A 71 12.85 -2.33 -21.24
C GLU A 71 11.91 -2.00 -22.41
N ARG A 72 10.62 -1.82 -22.12
CA ARG A 72 9.65 -1.35 -23.12
C ARG A 72 10.04 0.02 -23.67
N ALA A 73 10.34 0.98 -22.79
CA ALA A 73 10.75 2.33 -23.17
C ALA A 73 12.03 2.35 -24.00
N MET A 74 13.04 1.54 -23.65
CA MET A 74 14.28 1.39 -24.42
C MET A 74 14.04 0.79 -25.81
N THR A 75 13.02 -0.06 -25.96
CA THR A 75 12.67 -0.71 -27.24
C THR A 75 11.88 0.22 -28.15
N THR A 76 10.95 1.00 -27.59
CA THR A 76 10.10 1.93 -28.36
C THR A 76 10.70 3.31 -28.56
N GLY A 77 11.75 3.67 -27.81
CA GLY A 77 12.29 5.03 -27.78
C GLY A 77 11.31 6.05 -27.17
N ALA A 78 10.25 5.59 -26.53
CA ALA A 78 9.24 6.42 -25.89
C ALA A 78 9.58 6.65 -24.42
N ALA A 79 9.09 7.76 -23.86
CA ALA A 79 9.18 7.98 -22.42
C ALA A 79 8.56 6.80 -21.65
N PRO A 80 9.14 6.38 -20.51
CA PRO A 80 8.57 5.33 -19.70
C PRO A 80 7.15 5.76 -19.29
N ALA A 81 6.16 4.98 -19.72
CA ALA A 81 4.77 5.18 -19.34
C ALA A 81 4.65 5.24 -17.81
N SER A 82 3.70 6.00 -17.29
CA SER A 82 3.45 6.18 -15.86
C SER A 82 3.51 4.84 -15.12
N ILE A 83 4.65 4.56 -14.49
CA ILE A 83 4.84 3.33 -13.72
C ILE A 83 3.89 3.46 -12.54
N ALA A 84 2.87 2.60 -12.49
CA ALA A 84 2.02 2.53 -11.33
C ALA A 84 2.90 2.20 -10.13
N ARG A 85 2.97 3.14 -9.17
CA ARG A 85 3.60 2.87 -7.86
C ARG A 85 3.01 1.59 -7.32
N LYS A 86 3.84 0.79 -6.65
CA LYS A 86 3.32 -0.38 -5.96
C LYS A 86 2.23 0.15 -5.01
N PRO A 87 1.02 -0.43 -4.96
CA PRO A 87 0.17 -0.20 -3.81
C PRO A 87 1.02 -0.70 -2.63
N THR A 88 1.56 0.22 -1.87
CA THR A 88 2.48 -0.06 -0.77
C THR A 88 1.76 -1.00 0.19
N VAL A 89 2.12 -2.28 0.20
CA VAL A 89 1.63 -3.30 1.16
C VAL A 89 2.23 -3.04 2.57
N ARG A 90 2.43 -1.77 2.94
CA ARG A 90 2.88 -1.35 4.27
C ARG A 90 2.16 -0.10 4.80
N THR A 91 1.10 0.35 4.14
CA THR A 91 0.14 1.33 4.69
C THR A 91 -1.32 0.94 4.43
N VAL A 92 -1.57 -0.35 4.17
CA VAL A 92 -2.77 -1.01 4.70
C VAL A 92 -2.28 -1.62 6.00
N ASP A 93 -2.58 -1.17 7.20
CA ASP A 93 -3.37 -0.06 7.68
C ASP A 93 -3.08 -0.21 9.21
N ALA A 94 -2.13 0.51 9.80
CA ALA A 94 -1.95 0.39 11.26
C ALA A 94 -3.26 0.75 11.97
N ASP A 95 -3.91 1.79 11.46
CA ASP A 95 -5.28 2.18 11.75
C ASP A 95 -6.34 1.10 11.51
N GLN A 96 -6.43 0.45 10.34
CA GLN A 96 -7.40 -0.66 10.11
C GLN A 96 -7.08 -1.88 10.95
N GLN A 97 -5.81 -2.24 11.14
CA GLN A 97 -5.44 -3.38 11.98
C GLN A 97 -5.79 -3.10 13.43
N GLU A 98 -5.61 -1.85 13.89
CA GLU A 98 -6.08 -1.38 15.20
C GLU A 98 -7.62 -1.38 15.28
N ARG A 99 -8.32 -0.90 14.25
CA ARG A 99 -9.80 -0.88 14.18
C ARG A 99 -10.39 -2.29 14.14
N GLU A 100 -9.83 -3.18 13.33
CA GLU A 100 -10.25 -4.59 13.22
C GLU A 100 -9.88 -5.36 14.49
N GLY A 101 -8.75 -5.05 15.11
CA GLY A 101 -8.37 -5.53 16.44
C GLY A 101 -9.37 -5.11 17.52
N ALA A 102 -9.75 -3.82 17.55
CA ALA A 102 -10.74 -3.28 18.47
C ALA A 102 -12.13 -3.92 18.26
N ILE A 103 -12.58 -4.04 17.01
CA ILE A 103 -13.84 -4.74 16.68
C ILE A 103 -13.82 -6.19 17.18
N THR A 104 -12.70 -6.88 16.98
CA THR A 104 -12.52 -8.28 17.42
C THR A 104 -12.54 -8.40 18.95
N ALA A 105 -11.85 -7.50 19.66
CA ALA A 105 -11.81 -7.48 21.11
C ALA A 105 -13.21 -7.26 21.70
N LEU A 106 -13.92 -6.24 21.21
CA LEU A 106 -15.28 -5.92 21.64
C LEU A 106 -16.28 -7.03 21.31
N TRP A 107 -16.12 -7.71 20.17
CA TRP A 107 -16.95 -8.87 19.85
C TRP A 107 -16.68 -10.06 20.78
N ARG A 108 -15.43 -10.29 21.19
CA ARG A 108 -15.06 -11.33 22.17
C ARG A 108 -15.59 -11.04 23.57
N GLU A 109 -15.69 -9.77 23.96
CA GLU A 109 -16.37 -9.32 25.18
C GLU A 109 -17.90 -9.56 25.13
N GLY A 110 -18.43 -9.95 23.96
CA GLY A 110 -19.83 -10.32 23.79
C GLY A 110 -20.74 -9.19 23.33
N LEU A 111 -20.18 -8.05 22.93
CA LEU A 111 -20.95 -6.91 22.47
C LEU A 111 -21.58 -7.18 21.09
N ASN A 112 -22.79 -6.67 20.90
CA ASN A 112 -23.44 -6.68 19.59
C ASN A 112 -22.97 -5.49 18.72
N SER A 113 -23.31 -5.52 17.42
CA SER A 113 -22.82 -4.52 16.45
C SER A 113 -23.19 -3.06 16.78
N VAL A 114 -24.29 -2.83 17.50
CA VAL A 114 -24.69 -1.48 17.95
C VAL A 114 -23.80 -1.00 19.10
N GLN A 115 -23.56 -1.88 20.07
CA GLN A 115 -22.69 -1.59 21.22
C GLN A 115 -21.23 -1.40 20.78
N ILE A 116 -20.75 -2.23 19.85
CA ILE A 116 -19.41 -2.08 19.25
C ILE A 116 -19.30 -0.73 18.55
N ALA A 117 -20.29 -0.32 17.75
CA ALA A 117 -20.26 0.97 17.06
C ALA A 117 -20.18 2.16 18.04
N ALA A 118 -20.98 2.14 19.10
CA ALA A 118 -20.95 3.17 20.14
C ALA A 118 -19.61 3.20 20.88
N ARG A 119 -19.02 2.03 21.12
CA ARG A 119 -17.73 1.92 21.82
C ARG A 119 -16.57 2.40 20.95
N LEU A 120 -16.56 2.09 19.65
CA LEU A 120 -15.56 2.60 18.71
C LEU A 120 -15.63 4.13 18.58
N ASP A 121 -16.83 4.70 18.56
CA ASP A 121 -17.03 6.15 18.57
C ASP A 121 -16.50 6.79 19.86
N GLY A 122 -16.75 6.18 21.02
CA GLY A 122 -16.20 6.62 22.30
C GLY A 122 -14.68 6.50 22.43
N LEU A 123 -14.05 5.65 21.62
CA LEU A 123 -12.59 5.50 21.53
C LEU A 123 -11.95 6.47 20.51
N GLY A 124 -12.76 7.30 19.83
CA GLY A 124 -12.27 8.21 18.79
C GLY A 124 -11.83 7.50 17.50
N LEU A 125 -12.10 6.19 17.38
CA LEU A 125 -11.77 5.43 16.18
C LEU A 125 -12.78 5.75 15.09
N SER A 126 -12.33 6.32 13.97
CA SER A 126 -13.20 6.62 12.83
C SER A 126 -13.14 5.53 11.75
N THR A 127 -14.13 5.52 10.86
CA THR A 127 -14.13 4.64 9.69
C THR A 127 -13.07 5.08 8.67
N LYS A 128 -12.78 4.25 7.67
CA LYS A 128 -11.86 4.57 6.56
C LYS A 128 -12.16 5.89 5.83
N LYS A 129 -13.40 6.38 5.90
CA LYS A 129 -13.84 7.66 5.31
C LYS A 129 -13.87 8.82 6.33
N GLY A 130 -13.30 8.65 7.52
CA GLY A 130 -13.35 9.65 8.60
C GLY A 130 -14.73 9.81 9.25
N GLY A 131 -15.69 8.93 8.93
CA GLY A 131 -17.05 8.97 9.48
C GLY A 131 -17.23 8.11 10.73
N ARG A 132 -18.31 8.35 11.47
CA ARG A 132 -18.72 7.56 12.65
C ARG A 132 -19.05 6.12 12.27
N TRP A 133 -18.71 5.17 13.16
CA TRP A 133 -19.09 3.77 13.00
C TRP A 133 -20.61 3.60 13.10
N ARG A 134 -21.20 2.97 12.09
CA ARG A 134 -22.60 2.53 12.11
C ARG A 134 -22.67 1.03 12.34
N SER A 135 -23.75 0.56 12.95
CA SER A 135 -23.99 -0.87 13.19
C SER A 135 -23.86 -1.72 11.93
N ASN A 136 -24.30 -1.21 10.77
CA ASN A 136 -24.14 -1.92 9.50
C ASN A 136 -22.67 -2.03 9.06
N THR A 137 -21.88 -0.97 9.26
CA THR A 137 -20.44 -0.96 8.95
C THR A 137 -19.67 -1.92 9.85
N VAL A 138 -20.03 -2.00 11.13
CA VAL A 138 -19.47 -3.00 12.06
C VAL A 138 -19.85 -4.42 11.63
N ARG A 139 -21.10 -4.63 11.20
CA ARG A 139 -21.56 -5.93 10.70
C ARG A 139 -20.81 -6.36 9.44
N GLU A 140 -20.56 -5.46 8.50
CA GLU A 140 -19.73 -5.72 7.33
C GLU A 140 -18.28 -6.08 7.70
N ALA A 141 -17.70 -5.39 8.69
CA ALA A 141 -16.38 -5.72 9.20
C ALA A 141 -16.35 -7.11 9.87
N LEU A 142 -17.33 -7.44 10.71
CA LEU A 142 -17.45 -8.76 11.33
C LEU A 142 -17.67 -9.88 10.29
N ASN A 143 -18.44 -9.63 9.23
CA ASN A 143 -18.59 -10.55 8.10
C ASN A 143 -17.24 -10.81 7.40
N ARG A 144 -16.48 -9.73 7.12
CA ARG A 144 -15.16 -9.83 6.49
C ARG A 144 -14.16 -10.61 7.35
N LEU A 145 -14.26 -10.46 8.68
CA LEU A 145 -13.44 -11.20 9.66
C LEU A 145 -13.94 -12.63 9.92
N GLY A 146 -14.99 -13.08 9.22
CA GLY A 146 -15.55 -14.43 9.36
C GLY A 146 -16.28 -14.68 10.69
N MET A 147 -16.68 -13.63 11.42
CA MET A 147 -17.25 -13.71 12.77
C MET A 147 -18.79 -13.76 12.79
N CYS A 148 -19.47 -13.36 11.73
CA CYS A 148 -20.94 -13.31 11.71
C CYS A 148 -21.65 -14.68 11.68
N SER A 149 -20.92 -15.78 11.46
CA SER A 149 -21.47 -17.15 11.52
C SER A 149 -21.45 -17.75 12.93
N ARG A 150 -20.88 -17.06 13.92
CA ARG A 150 -20.82 -17.49 15.32
C ARG A 150 -21.52 -16.44 16.17
N LEU A 151 -22.51 -16.85 16.98
CA LEU A 151 -23.04 -15.99 18.04
C LEU A 151 -21.88 -15.53 18.94
N PRO A 152 -21.87 -14.27 19.42
CA PRO A 152 -20.86 -13.82 20.36
C PRO A 152 -20.81 -14.77 21.56
N PRO A 153 -19.62 -15.07 22.10
CA PRO A 153 -19.47 -16.07 23.16
C PRO A 153 -20.33 -15.79 24.40
N ALA A 154 -20.65 -14.52 24.69
CA ALA A 154 -21.59 -14.15 25.75
C ALA A 154 -23.06 -14.55 25.44
N ALA A 155 -23.49 -14.47 24.17
CA ALA A 155 -24.84 -14.88 23.77
C ALA A 155 -25.04 -16.41 23.79
N ARG A 156 -23.94 -17.19 23.86
CA ARG A 156 -24.01 -18.65 24.08
C ARG A 156 -24.33 -19.05 25.51
N GLN A 157 -24.09 -18.18 26.49
CA GLN A 157 -24.34 -18.49 27.91
C GLN A 157 -25.73 -18.04 28.39
N GLY A 158 -26.43 -17.17 27.65
CA GLY A 158 -27.76 -16.67 28.01
C GLY A 158 -28.95 -17.53 27.57
N TRP A 159 -28.73 -18.66 26.89
CA TRP A 159 -29.79 -19.54 26.36
C TRP A 159 -29.87 -20.91 27.07
N GLN A 160 -29.28 -21.03 28.27
CA GLN A 160 -29.61 -22.10 29.21
C GLN A 160 -30.31 -21.48 30.41
N GLY A 161 -31.64 -21.52 30.43
CA GLY A 161 -32.41 -21.12 31.62
C GLY A 161 -33.64 -20.27 31.39
N VAL A 162 -34.51 -20.65 30.43
CA VAL A 162 -35.95 -20.37 30.57
C VAL A 162 -36.70 -21.67 30.28
N SER A 163 -36.60 -22.59 31.22
CA SER A 163 -37.64 -23.56 31.49
C SER A 163 -37.99 -23.37 32.96
N ALA A 164 -39.02 -22.58 33.21
CA ALA A 164 -39.69 -22.54 34.50
C ALA A 164 -41.16 -22.84 34.22
N SER A 165 -41.60 -23.88 34.92
CA SER A 165 -42.87 -24.59 34.89
C SER A 165 -44.10 -23.74 35.18
#